data_AF-A0AA42ZZ76-F1
#
_entry.id   AF-A0AA42ZZ76-F1
#
_cell.length_a   1.000
_cell.length_b   1.000
_cell.length_c   1.000
_cell.angle_alpha   90.00
_cell.angle_beta   90.00
_cell.angle_gamma   90.00
#
_symmetry.space_group_name_H-M   'P 1'
#
loop_
_entity.id
_entity.type
_entity.pdbx_description
1 polymer ?
#
loop_
_entity_poly.entity_id
_entity_poly.type
_entity_poly.pdbx_seq_one_letter_code
_entity_poly.pdbx_strand_id
1 'polypeptide(L)' 'MDVNREDAIEIFTRNAAVAMEKEDVTGSIETGKSADFIIINQNVLEVPDTDISKTKVLKTVLQGKTVFED' A
#
# COMPACT_ATOMS: atom_id res chain seq x y z
N MET A 1 21.93 -5.31 -3.40
CA MET A 1 20.60 -5.77 -3.81
C MET A 1 19.83 -4.48 -4.04
N ASP A 2 19.69 -4.09 -5.30
CA ASP A 2 18.93 -2.88 -5.64
C ASP A 2 17.46 -3.20 -5.44
N VAL A 3 16.76 -2.32 -4.71
CA VAL A 3 15.32 -2.44 -4.45
C VAL A 3 14.64 -1.43 -5.36
N ASN A 4 13.84 -1.90 -6.31
CA ASN A 4 13.03 -1.01 -7.15
C ASN A 4 11.73 -0.61 -6.40
N ARG A 5 10.89 0.20 -7.04
CA ARG A 5 9.70 0.77 -6.38
C ARG A 5 8.66 -0.30 -6.10
N GLU A 6 8.48 -1.23 -7.03
CA GLU A 6 7.59 -2.38 -6.92
C GLU A 6 8.03 -3.30 -5.76
N ASP A 7 9.34 -3.57 -5.66
CA ASP A 7 9.91 -4.35 -4.55
C ASP A 7 9.62 -3.66 -3.21
N ALA A 8 9.77 -2.33 -3.14
CA ALA A 8 9.48 -1.58 -1.92
C ALA A 8 7.99 -1.68 -1.52
N ILE A 9 7.08 -1.55 -2.49
CA ILE A 9 5.64 -1.74 -2.24
C ILE A 9 5.37 -3.16 -1.74
N GLU A 10 5.95 -4.18 -2.37
CA GLU A 10 5.77 -5.58 -1.95
C GLU A 10 6.31 -5.84 -0.54
N ILE A 11 7.48 -5.28 -0.21
CA ILE A 11 8.09 -5.36 1.13
C ILE A 11 7.14 -4.84 2.20
N PHE A 12 6.55 -3.66 2.00
CA PHE A 12 5.70 -3.00 3.00
C PHE A 12 4.23 -3.46 3.00
N THR A 13 3.82 -4.29 2.04
CA THR A 13 2.45 -4.80 1.94
C THR A 13 2.42 -6.32 2.07
N ARG A 14 2.64 -7.04 0.99
CA ARG A 14 2.52 -8.50 0.90
C ARG A 14 3.53 -9.22 1.79
N ASN A 15 4.81 -8.85 1.70
CA ASN A 15 5.87 -9.53 2.45
C ASN A 15 5.78 -9.24 3.95
N ALA A 16 5.36 -8.03 4.33
CA ALA A 16 5.05 -7.70 5.72
C ALA A 16 3.89 -8.57 6.25
N ALA A 17 2.83 -8.79 5.46
CA ALA A 17 1.73 -9.66 5.86
C ALA A 17 2.19 -11.12 6.04
N VAL A 18 3.03 -11.65 5.12
CA VAL A 18 3.63 -12.99 5.26
C VAL A 18 4.49 -13.09 6.53
N ALA A 19 5.34 -12.09 6.78
CA ALA A 19 6.19 -12.07 7.97
C ALA A 19 5.40 -12.02 9.29
N MET A 20 4.14 -11.62 9.24
CA MET A 20 3.21 -11.59 10.38
C MET A 20 2.23 -12.77 10.39
N GLU A 21 2.32 -13.73 9.45
CA GLU A 21 1.36 -14.82 9.27
C GLU A 21 -0.08 -14.29 9.07
N LYS A 22 -0.21 -13.25 8.22
CA LYS A 22 -1.46 -12.53 7.91
C LYS A 22 -1.73 -12.40 6.41
N GLU A 23 -1.00 -13.11 5.56
CA GLU A 23 -1.11 -13.07 4.10
C GLU A 23 -2.50 -13.48 3.57
N ASP A 24 -3.21 -14.34 4.29
CA ASP A 24 -4.59 -14.73 3.98
C ASP A 24 -5.62 -13.68 4.42
N VAL A 25 -5.20 -12.67 5.17
CA VAL A 25 -6.07 -11.65 5.78
C VAL A 25 -5.86 -10.26 5.17
N THR A 26 -4.62 -9.84 4.91
CA THR A 26 -4.29 -8.48 4.46
C THR A 26 -3.00 -8.43 3.63
N GLY A 27 -2.56 -7.22 3.25
CA GLY A 27 -1.30 -6.99 2.52
C GLY A 27 -1.40 -7.12 1.00
N SER A 28 -2.59 -7.38 0.45
CA SER A 28 -2.86 -7.44 -0.99
C SER A 28 -4.35 -7.21 -1.27
N ILE A 29 -4.68 -6.72 -2.47
CA ILE A 29 -6.06 -6.51 -2.90
C ILE A 29 -6.53 -7.74 -3.67
N GLU A 30 -7.16 -8.66 -2.95
CA GLU A 30 -7.67 -9.93 -3.47
C GLU A 30 -9.04 -10.25 -2.85
N THR A 31 -9.88 -10.98 -3.58
CA THR A 31 -11.20 -11.38 -3.06
C THR A 31 -11.03 -12.27 -1.83
N GLY A 32 -11.77 -11.98 -0.76
CA GLY A 32 -11.72 -12.72 0.50
C GLY A 32 -10.79 -12.11 1.55
N LYS A 33 -9.91 -11.17 1.19
CA LYS A 33 -9.05 -10.44 2.13
C LYS A 33 -9.74 -9.19 2.69
N SER A 34 -9.21 -8.68 3.79
CA SER A 34 -9.60 -7.40 4.38
C SER A 34 -9.38 -6.27 3.38
N ALA A 35 -10.36 -5.40 3.23
CA ALA A 35 -10.26 -4.20 2.39
C ALA A 35 -9.48 -3.10 3.13
N ASP A 36 -8.15 -3.29 3.18
CA ASP A 36 -7.19 -2.36 3.75
C ASP A 36 -6.34 -1.73 2.63
N PHE A 37 -6.62 -0.47 2.28
CA PHE A 37 -5.88 0.22 1.23
C PHE A 37 -5.93 1.74 1.41
N ILE A 38 -5.01 2.41 0.72
CA ILE A 38 -4.96 3.87 0.62
C ILE A 38 -5.16 4.30 -0.83
N ILE A 39 -5.74 5.49 -1.00
CA ILE A 39 -5.74 6.22 -2.27
C ILE A 39 -4.74 7.36 -2.13
N ILE A 40 -3.86 7.51 -3.11
CA ILE A 40 -2.82 8.53 -3.12
C ILE A 40 -2.98 9.46 -4.32
N ASN A 41 -2.46 10.69 -4.21
CA ASN A 41 -2.68 11.74 -5.20
C ASN A 41 -1.80 11.65 -6.46
N GLN A 42 -0.88 10.70 -6.52
CA GLN A 42 0.03 10.51 -7.66
C GLN A 42 0.50 9.06 -7.77
N ASN A 43 0.90 8.65 -8.96
CA ASN A 43 1.47 7.33 -9.21
C ASN A 43 2.94 7.29 -8.80
N VAL A 44 3.24 6.74 -7.62
CA VAL A 44 4.62 6.65 -7.10
C VAL A 44 5.55 5.80 -7.96
N LEU A 45 5.02 4.97 -8.87
CA LEU A 45 5.82 4.18 -9.80
C LEU A 45 6.39 5.03 -10.95
N GLU A 46 5.78 6.18 -11.26
CA GLU A 46 6.12 6.98 -12.45
C GLU A 46 6.70 8.37 -12.13
N VAL A 47 6.45 8.92 -10.94
CA VAL A 47 6.97 10.25 -10.56
C VAL A 47 8.50 10.26 -10.42
N PRO A 48 9.19 11.41 -10.50
CA PRO A 48 10.60 11.50 -10.14
C PRO A 48 10.86 11.09 -8.69
N ASP A 49 12.04 10.53 -8.38
CA ASP A 49 12.39 10.11 -7.01
C ASP A 49 12.23 11.23 -5.97
N THR A 50 12.57 12.46 -6.36
CA THR A 50 12.45 13.66 -5.51
C THR A 50 11.01 14.01 -5.14
N ASP A 51 10.03 13.47 -5.86
CA ASP A 51 8.61 13.76 -5.68
C ASP A 51 7.86 12.66 -4.93
N ILE A 52 8.48 11.48 -4.73
CA ILE A 52 7.87 10.38 -3.96
C ILE A 52 7.47 10.85 -2.56
N SER A 53 8.33 11.61 -1.89
CA SER A 53 8.09 12.14 -0.53
C SER A 53 6.96 13.18 -0.46
N LYS A 54 6.51 13.72 -1.60
CA LYS A 54 5.39 14.66 -1.70
C LYS A 54 4.04 13.95 -1.86
N THR A 55 4.03 12.63 -1.94
CA THR A 55 2.80 11.82 -2.06
C THR A 55 1.93 12.05 -0.84
N LYS A 56 0.66 12.38 -1.10
CA LYS A 56 -0.37 12.53 -0.07
C LYS A 56 -1.34 11.37 -0.14
N VAL A 57 -1.74 10.89 1.04
CA VAL A 57 -2.88 9.99 1.18
C VAL A 57 -4.14 10.83 1.08
N LEU A 58 -4.99 10.55 0.10
CA LEU A 58 -6.30 11.17 -0.09
C LEU A 58 -7.39 10.45 0.70
N LYS A 59 -7.25 9.13 0.85
CA LYS A 59 -8.23 8.29 1.55
C LYS A 59 -7.56 7.09 2.18
N THR A 60 -7.97 6.73 3.39
CA THR A 60 -7.58 5.47 4.04
C THR A 60 -8.84 4.64 4.31
N VAL A 61 -8.83 3.39 3.84
CA VAL A 61 -9.89 2.42 4.08
C VAL A 61 -9.30 1.27 4.89
N LEU A 62 -9.92 0.95 6.02
CA LEU A 62 -9.59 -0.20 6.86
C LEU A 62 -10.82 -1.08 7.03
N GLN A 63 -10.69 -2.38 6.76
CA GLN A 63 -11.79 -3.35 6.82
C GLN A 63 -13.04 -2.89 6.07
N GLY A 64 -12.84 -2.22 4.93
CA GLY A 64 -13.93 -1.68 4.09
C GLY A 64 -14.57 -0.38 4.62
N LYS A 65 -14.08 0.18 5.72
CA LYS A 65 -14.57 1.45 6.28
C LYS A 65 -13.58 2.57 5.99
N THR A 66 -14.07 3.70 5.50
CA THR A 66 -13.24 4.91 5.38
C THR A 66 -12.96 5.46 6.77
N VAL A 67 -11.68 5.54 7.13
CA VAL A 67 -11.21 6.07 8.42
C VAL A 67 -10.51 7.43 8.29
N PHE A 68 -10.16 7.82 7.07
CA PHE A 68 -9.58 9.12 6.74
C PHE A 68 -9.95 9.49 5.30
N GLU A 69 -10.24 10.77 5.07
CA GLU A 69 -10.51 11.38 3.76
C GLU A 69 -10.11 12.87 3.83
N ASP A 70 -9.28 13.33 2.90
CA ASP A 70 -8.82 14.73 2.73
C ASP A 70 -9.76 15.55 1.83
#